data_AF-A0A6C0AC97-F1
#
_entry.id   AF-A0A6C0AC97-F1
#
_cell.length_a   1.000
_cell.length_b   1.000
_cell.length_c   1.000
_cell.angle_alpha   90.00
_cell.angle_beta   90.00
_cell.angle_gamma   90.00
#
_symmetry.space_group_name_H-M   'P 1'
#
loop_
_entity.id
_entity.type
_entity.pdbx_description
1 polymer ?
#
loop_
_entity_poly.entity_id
_entity_poly.type
_entity_poly.pdbx_seq_one_letter_code
_entity_poly.pdbx_strand_id
1 'polypeptide(L)'
;MKDFCRSTCYVSIVLFIAMMYLTLKTGKDVDSDKFIKTLSQPLQEEYRLRVLERRSLYLRGYGLGLLLSGVYLVYSLYIKDDIVSKVQVVCTTGFITFLIAYLYYILSKKQPLMVTLLDTEEQKQEWYNIYKKMQFNYHIGMALGLGAIISFTHSVC
;
A
#
# COMPACT_ATOMS: atom_id res chain seq x y z
N MET A 1 18.50 15.24 15.17
CA MET A 1 17.75 14.03 15.60
C MET A 1 16.23 14.27 15.65
N LYS A 2 15.75 15.43 16.11
CA LYS A 2 14.31 15.80 16.05
C LYS A 2 13.74 15.82 14.62
N ASP A 3 14.49 16.33 13.64
CA ASP A 3 14.01 16.44 12.25
C ASP A 3 13.87 15.08 11.55
N PHE A 4 14.74 14.13 11.91
CA PHE A 4 14.68 12.75 11.41
C PHE A 4 13.44 12.02 11.96
N CYS A 5 13.16 12.17 13.26
CA CYS A 5 11.95 11.63 13.89
C CYS A 5 10.66 12.21 13.27
N ARG A 6 10.65 13.52 13.01
CA ARG A 6 9.50 14.21 12.41
C ARG A 6 9.22 13.69 11.00
N SER A 7 10.28 13.53 10.20
CA SER A 7 10.20 13.03 8.83
C SER A 7 9.75 11.56 8.78
N THR A 8 10.25 10.69 9.65
CA THR A 8 9.81 9.28 9.68
C THR A 8 8.36 9.14 10.13
N CYS A 9 7.88 9.94 11.09
CA CYS A 9 6.47 9.96 11.47
C CYS A 9 5.57 10.32 10.28
N TYR A 10 5.92 11.36 9.51
CA TYR A 10 5.14 11.82 8.37
C TYR A 10 5.04 10.78 7.28
N VAL A 11 6.18 10.21 6.88
CA VAL A 11 6.21 9.18 5.84
C VAL A 11 5.38 7.96 6.27
N SER A 12 5.51 7.53 7.52
CA SER A 12 4.71 6.41 8.05
C SER A 12 3.21 6.66 8.00
N ILE A 13 2.75 7.84 8.43
CA ILE A 13 1.32 8.19 8.44
C ILE A 13 0.76 8.23 7.01
N VAL A 14 1.49 8.86 6.08
CA VAL A 14 1.07 8.94 4.67
C VAL A 14 0.97 7.56 4.05
N LEU A 15 2.01 6.74 4.22
CA LEU A 15 2.03 5.40 3.65
C LEU A 15 0.96 4.51 4.25
N PHE A 16 0.72 4.60 5.57
CA PHE A 16 -0.33 3.85 6.23
C PHE A 16 -1.72 4.18 5.67
N ILE A 17 -2.07 5.47 5.62
CA ILE A 17 -3.38 5.93 5.17
C ILE A 17 -3.59 5.62 3.69
N ALA A 18 -2.58 5.85 2.86
CA ALA A 18 -2.64 5.54 1.43
C ALA A 18 -2.89 4.05 1.19
N MET A 19 -2.14 3.18 1.88
CA MET A 19 -2.28 1.73 1.73
C MET A 19 -3.61 1.21 2.27
N MET A 20 -4.08 1.75 3.39
CA MET A 20 -5.38 1.40 3.95
C MET A 20 -6.52 1.78 3.00
N TYR A 21 -6.49 3.01 2.45
CA TYR A 21 -7.47 3.47 1.47
C TYR A 21 -7.51 2.58 0.23
N LEU A 22 -6.34 2.26 -0.34
CA LEU A 22 -6.22 1.38 -1.51
C LEU A 22 -6.75 -0.01 -1.23
N THR A 23 -6.40 -0.59 -0.09
CA THR A 23 -6.83 -1.96 0.27
C THR A 23 -8.35 -2.05 0.42
N LEU A 24 -9.00 -1.01 0.93
CA LEU A 24 -10.46 -0.97 1.08
C LEU A 24 -11.20 -0.74 -0.24
N LYS A 25 -10.57 -0.04 -1.20
CA LYS A 25 -11.19 0.31 -2.50
C LYS A 25 -10.90 -0.65 -3.63
N THR A 26 -9.80 -1.39 -3.60
CA THR A 26 -9.37 -2.27 -4.70
C THR A 26 -10.35 -3.44 -4.90
N GLY A 27 -10.85 -3.60 -6.14
CA GLY A 27 -11.68 -4.75 -6.55
C GLY A 27 -13.11 -4.76 -6.02
N LYS A 28 -13.60 -3.62 -5.51
CA LYS A 28 -14.97 -3.46 -5.01
C LYS A 28 -15.72 -2.31 -5.69
N ASP A 29 -15.26 -1.89 -6.88
CA ASP A 29 -15.88 -0.81 -7.62
C ASP A 29 -16.78 -1.32 -8.77
N VAL A 30 -17.77 -0.49 -9.11
CA VAL A 30 -18.73 -0.76 -10.19
C VAL A 30 -18.02 -0.91 -11.54
N ASP A 31 -16.88 -0.24 -11.72
CA ASP A 31 -16.08 -0.28 -12.93
C ASP A 31 -15.47 -1.69 -13.13
N SER A 32 -14.99 -2.34 -12.06
CA SER A 32 -14.52 -3.73 -12.08
C SER A 32 -15.63 -4.69 -12.48
N ASP A 33 -16.84 -4.54 -11.94
CA ASP A 33 -17.96 -5.42 -12.25
C ASP A 33 -18.38 -5.31 -13.73
N LYS A 34 -18.35 -4.09 -14.28
CA LYS A 34 -18.64 -3.86 -15.69
C LYS A 34 -17.62 -4.55 -16.59
N PHE A 35 -16.33 -4.42 -16.29
CA PHE A 35 -15.26 -5.07 -17.03
C PHE A 35 -15.35 -6.60 -16.95
N ILE A 36 -15.55 -7.18 -15.76
CA ILE A 36 -15.64 -8.64 -15.58
C ILE A 36 -16.74 -9.23 -16.46
N LYS A 37 -17.87 -8.53 -16.65
CA LYS A 37 -18.96 -8.96 -17.53
C LYS A 37 -18.56 -9.02 -19.02
N THR A 38 -17.55 -8.27 -19.44
CA THR A 38 -17.01 -8.31 -20.82
C THR A 38 -16.04 -9.48 -21.05
N LEU A 39 -15.66 -10.20 -19.99
CA LEU A 39 -14.66 -11.26 -20.05
C LEU A 39 -15.30 -12.65 -20.19
N SER A 40 -14.62 -13.53 -20.93
CA SER A 40 -14.94 -14.97 -20.96
C SER A 40 -14.58 -15.62 -19.61
N GLN A 41 -15.17 -16.79 -19.32
CA GLN A 41 -14.92 -17.52 -18.07
C GLN A 41 -13.41 -17.73 -17.77
N PRO A 42 -12.56 -18.14 -18.75
CA PRO A 42 -11.12 -18.24 -18.51
C PRO A 42 -10.46 -16.90 -18.13
N LEU A 43 -10.84 -15.80 -18.79
CA LEU A 43 -10.29 -14.47 -18.52
C LEU A 43 -10.75 -13.90 -17.16
N GLN A 44 -11.95 -14.27 -16.71
CA GLN A 44 -12.43 -13.91 -15.36
C GLN A 44 -11.59 -14.57 -14.27
N GLU A 45 -11.23 -15.84 -14.45
CA GLU A 45 -10.36 -16.53 -13.49
C GLU A 45 -8.94 -15.96 -13.50
N GLU A 46 -8.39 -15.66 -14.67
CA GLU A 46 -7.11 -14.94 -14.79
C GLU A 46 -7.14 -13.58 -14.07
N TYR A 47 -8.22 -12.82 -14.21
CA TYR A 47 -8.41 -11.57 -13.48
C TYR A 47 -8.42 -11.80 -11.96
N ARG A 48 -9.18 -12.80 -11.48
CA ARG A 48 -9.27 -13.13 -10.05
C ARG A 48 -7.92 -13.53 -9.47
N LEU A 49 -7.16 -14.37 -10.17
CA LEU A 49 -5.83 -14.80 -9.77
C LEU A 49 -4.86 -13.62 -9.69
N ARG A 50 -4.91 -12.67 -10.62
CA ARG A 50 -4.08 -11.44 -10.59
C ARG A 50 -4.42 -10.54 -9.41
N VAL A 51 -5.71 -10.38 -9.09
CA VAL A 51 -6.14 -9.61 -7.91
C VAL A 51 -5.65 -10.28 -6.63
N LEU A 52 -5.77 -11.62 -6.53
CA LEU A 52 -5.28 -12.39 -5.39
C LEU A 52 -3.76 -12.36 -5.25
N GLU A 53 -3.01 -12.49 -6.36
CA GLU A 53 -1.56 -12.37 -6.39
C GLU A 53 -1.12 -11.02 -5.81
N ARG A 54 -1.67 -9.91 -6.35
CA ARG A 54 -1.32 -8.56 -5.90
C ARG A 54 -1.64 -8.35 -4.42
N ARG A 55 -2.80 -8.83 -3.96
CA ARG A 55 -3.17 -8.78 -2.54
C ARG A 55 -2.21 -9.60 -1.67
N SER A 56 -1.83 -10.80 -2.13
CA SER A 56 -0.88 -11.66 -1.42
C SER A 56 0.49 -11.00 -1.31
N LEU A 57 0.99 -10.38 -2.39
CA LEU A 57 2.26 -9.64 -2.38
C LEU A 57 2.24 -8.48 -1.37
N TYR A 58 1.16 -7.70 -1.32
CA TYR A 58 1.01 -6.65 -0.30
C TYR A 58 1.05 -7.25 1.12
N LEU A 59 0.26 -8.29 1.40
CA LEU A 59 0.20 -8.91 2.73
C LEU A 59 1.53 -9.56 3.15
N ARG A 60 2.25 -10.19 2.22
CA ARG A 60 3.58 -10.75 2.47
C ARG A 60 4.60 -9.66 2.77
N GLY A 61 4.59 -8.58 2.01
CA GLY A 61 5.43 -7.40 2.27
C GLY A 61 5.15 -6.79 3.63
N TYR A 62 3.88 -6.70 4.01
CA TYR A 62 3.46 -6.28 5.35
C TYR A 62 3.98 -7.20 6.46
N GLY A 63 3.83 -8.52 6.30
CA GLY A 63 4.35 -9.49 7.26
C GLY A 63 5.86 -9.37 7.44
N LEU A 64 6.62 -9.22 6.34
CA LEU A 64 8.06 -9.01 6.39
C LEU A 64 8.43 -7.68 7.07
N GLY A 65 7.72 -6.60 6.73
CA GLY A 65 7.90 -5.29 7.34
C GLY A 65 7.66 -5.31 8.85
N LEU A 66 6.59 -5.97 9.29
CA LEU A 66 6.28 -6.15 10.70
C LEU A 66 7.35 -6.96 11.42
N LEU A 67 7.85 -8.05 10.81
CA LEU A 67 8.93 -8.86 11.37
C LEU A 67 10.19 -8.01 11.60
N LEU A 68 10.65 -7.28 10.58
CA LEU A 68 11.84 -6.44 10.68
C LEU A 68 11.64 -5.28 11.67
N SER A 69 10.47 -4.67 11.67
CA SER A 69 10.14 -3.61 12.63
C SER A 69 10.04 -4.13 14.07
N GLY A 70 9.63 -5.39 14.26
CA GLY A 70 9.60 -6.07 15.55
C GLY A 70 11.00 -6.31 16.11
N VAL A 71 11.95 -6.71 15.26
CA VAL A 71 13.38 -6.82 15.64
C VAL A 71 13.91 -5.46 16.09
N TYR A 72 13.62 -4.38 15.34
CA TYR A 72 13.98 -3.02 15.73
C TYR A 72 13.34 -2.61 17.07
N LEU A 73 12.06 -2.90 17.26
CA LEU A 73 11.32 -2.59 18.49
C LEU A 73 11.98 -3.26 19.71
N VAL A 74 12.25 -4.56 19.62
CA VAL A 74 12.92 -5.32 20.68
C VAL A 74 14.30 -4.75 20.98
N TYR A 75 15.11 -4.47 19.94
CA TYR A 75 16.43 -3.86 20.11
C TYR A 75 16.34 -2.48 20.81
N SER A 76 15.38 -1.65 20.41
CA SER A 76 15.20 -0.30 20.95
C SER A 76 14.69 -0.25 22.39
N LEU A 77 13.93 -1.27 22.84
CA LEU A 77 13.31 -1.30 24.17
C LEU A 77 14.14 -2.06 25.20
N TYR A 78 14.88 -3.09 24.78
CA TYR A 78 15.53 -4.03 25.71
C TYR A 78 17.07 -4.04 25.63
N ILE A 79 17.67 -3.56 24.53
CA ILE A 79 19.12 -3.67 24.31
C ILE A 79 19.79 -2.29 24.33
N LYS A 80 19.11 -1.27 23.79
CA LYS A 80 19.67 0.08 23.70
C LYS A 80 19.37 0.91 24.94
N ASP A 81 20.41 1.38 25.63
CA ASP A 81 20.33 2.22 26.85
C ASP A 81 20.05 3.72 26.58
N ASP A 82 19.76 4.09 25.33
CA ASP A 82 19.45 5.46 24.95
C ASP A 82 18.01 5.84 25.34
N ILE A 83 17.83 7.08 25.80
CA ILE A 83 16.49 7.66 26.01
C ILE A 83 15.88 7.99 24.64
N VAL A 84 15.30 6.99 23.98
CA VAL A 84 14.50 7.16 22.77
C VAL A 84 13.04 7.41 23.17
N SER A 85 12.41 8.44 22.61
CA SER A 85 11.01 8.72 22.93
C SER A 85 10.09 7.62 22.37
N LYS A 86 9.02 7.28 23.11
CA LYS A 86 8.02 6.29 22.66
C LYS A 86 7.44 6.64 21.27
N VAL A 87 7.26 7.93 21.00
CA VAL A 87 6.77 8.44 19.71
C VAL A 87 7.76 8.10 18.59
N GLN A 88 9.06 8.32 18.80
CA GLN A 88 10.08 8.00 17.81
C GLN A 88 10.14 6.50 17.50
N VAL A 89 10.01 5.65 18.53
CA VAL A 89 9.98 4.19 18.35
C VAL A 89 8.79 3.76 17.50
N VAL A 90 7.59 4.30 17.77
CA VAL A 90 6.38 4.00 16.98
C VAL A 90 6.53 4.47 15.54
N CYS A 91 6.97 5.71 15.32
CA CYS A 91 7.14 6.27 13.98
C CYS A 91 8.18 5.52 13.14
N THR A 92 9.28 5.10 13.77
CA THR A 92 10.34 4.33 13.09
C THR A 92 9.88 2.91 12.79
N THR A 93 9.15 2.27 13.71
CA THR A 93 8.50 0.96 13.49
C THR A 93 7.54 1.01 12.31
N GLY A 94 6.68 2.03 12.26
CA GLY A 94 5.79 2.26 11.12
C GLY A 94 6.58 2.47 9.82
N PHE A 95 7.65 3.27 9.87
CA PHE A 95 8.44 3.61 8.69
C PHE A 95 9.08 2.37 8.08
N ILE A 96 9.72 1.54 8.92
CA ILE A 96 10.30 0.26 8.51
C ILE A 96 9.21 -0.62 7.91
N THR A 97 8.07 -0.78 8.58
CA THR A 97 6.98 -1.64 8.12
C THR A 97 6.49 -1.25 6.72
N PHE A 98 6.13 0.02 6.53
CA PHE A 98 5.55 0.47 5.26
C PHE A 98 6.59 0.61 4.15
N LEU A 99 7.82 0.99 4.47
CA LEU A 99 8.90 1.05 3.49
C LEU A 99 9.22 -0.35 2.97
N ILE A 100 9.37 -1.35 3.86
CA ILE A 100 9.62 -2.73 3.46
C ILE A 100 8.44 -3.30 2.68
N ALA A 101 7.20 -3.04 3.11
CA ALA A 101 6.02 -3.47 2.38
C ALA A 101 5.99 -2.89 0.95
N TYR A 102 6.31 -1.60 0.80
CA TYR A 102 6.40 -0.93 -0.51
C TYR A 102 7.51 -1.53 -1.38
N LEU A 103 8.73 -1.65 -0.84
CA LEU A 103 9.87 -2.21 -1.56
C LEU A 103 9.62 -3.65 -1.97
N TYR A 104 9.07 -4.46 -1.07
CA TYR A 104 8.69 -5.84 -1.37
C TYR A 104 7.69 -5.90 -2.51
N TYR A 105 6.66 -5.05 -2.50
CA TYR A 105 5.69 -4.98 -3.57
C TYR A 105 6.34 -4.58 -4.91
N ILE A 106 7.19 -3.56 -4.95
CA ILE A 106 7.83 -3.08 -6.18
C ILE A 106 8.78 -4.14 -6.75
N LEU A 107 9.65 -4.72 -5.92
CA LEU A 107 10.71 -5.63 -6.32
C LEU A 107 10.21 -7.05 -6.65
N SER A 108 9.06 -7.45 -6.11
CA SER A 108 8.49 -8.77 -6.41
C SER A 108 8.11 -8.88 -7.88
N LYS A 109 8.49 -9.99 -8.52
CA LYS A 109 7.99 -10.36 -9.85
C LYS A 109 6.48 -10.54 -9.78
N LYS A 110 5.78 -10.00 -10.78
CA LYS A 110 4.32 -10.04 -10.91
C LYS A 110 3.99 -10.71 -12.23
N GLN A 111 2.79 -11.26 -12.34
CA GLN A 111 2.27 -11.68 -13.64
C GLN A 111 2.24 -10.50 -14.65
N PRO A 112 2.24 -10.80 -15.96
CA PRO A 112 2.10 -9.79 -17.02
C PRO A 112 0.89 -8.85 -16.81
N LEU A 113 0.79 -7.78 -17.59
CA LEU A 113 -0.38 -6.90 -17.49
C LEU A 113 -1.61 -7.57 -18.10
N MET A 114 -2.78 -7.45 -17.45
CA MET A 114 -4.03 -8.07 -17.95
C MET A 114 -4.34 -7.64 -19.39
N VAL A 115 -4.01 -6.41 -19.75
CA VAL A 115 -4.21 -5.85 -21.10
C VAL A 115 -3.59 -6.70 -22.21
N THR A 116 -2.55 -7.50 -21.93
CA THR A 116 -1.93 -8.37 -22.94
C THR A 116 -2.75 -9.61 -23.26
N LEU A 117 -3.77 -9.91 -22.47
CA LEU A 117 -4.68 -11.05 -22.65
C LEU A 117 -6.05 -10.63 -23.22
N LEU A 118 -6.26 -9.33 -23.46
CA LEU A 118 -7.54 -8.80 -23.91
C LEU A 118 -7.56 -8.72 -25.44
N ASP A 119 -8.62 -9.27 -26.03
CA ASP A 119 -8.74 -9.40 -27.48
C ASP A 119 -9.50 -8.22 -28.11
N THR A 120 -10.51 -7.69 -27.41
CA THR A 120 -11.39 -6.65 -27.95
C THR A 120 -10.99 -5.25 -27.48
N GLU A 121 -11.25 -4.25 -28.32
CA GLU A 121 -11.05 -2.84 -27.96
C GLU A 121 -11.94 -2.40 -26.80
N GLU A 122 -13.16 -2.95 -26.71
CA GLU A 122 -14.05 -2.72 -25.56
C GLU A 122 -13.40 -3.17 -24.25
N GLN A 123 -12.85 -4.39 -24.20
CA GLN A 123 -12.15 -4.90 -23.02
C GLN A 123 -10.95 -4.03 -22.63
N LYS A 124 -10.15 -3.61 -23.61
CA LYS A 124 -8.98 -2.74 -23.38
C LYS A 124 -9.40 -1.38 -22.83
N GLN A 125 -10.48 -0.81 -23.36
CA GLN A 125 -11.01 0.48 -22.91
C GLN A 125 -11.55 0.40 -21.48
N GLU A 126 -12.31 -0.66 -21.14
CA GLU A 126 -12.80 -0.87 -19.79
C GLU A 126 -11.65 -1.13 -18.79
N TRP A 127 -10.64 -1.91 -19.19
CA TRP A 127 -9.42 -2.09 -18.39
C TRP A 127 -8.68 -0.77 -18.15
N TYR A 128 -8.59 0.08 -19.18
CA TYR A 128 -7.99 1.41 -19.05
C TYR A 128 -8.76 2.30 -18.06
N ASN A 129 -10.09 2.27 -18.07
CA ASN A 129 -10.91 3.01 -17.12
C ASN A 129 -10.65 2.55 -15.68
N ILE A 130 -10.62 1.23 -15.45
CA ILE A 130 -10.25 0.66 -14.13
C ILE A 130 -8.85 1.08 -13.74
N TYR A 131 -7.89 1.01 -14.66
CA TYR A 131 -6.51 1.39 -14.38
C TYR A 131 -6.38 2.86 -13.97
N LYS A 132 -7.05 3.77 -14.68
CA LYS A 132 -7.12 5.19 -14.29
C LYS A 132 -7.77 5.39 -12.93
N LYS A 133 -8.86 4.68 -12.65
CA LYS A 133 -9.55 4.73 -11.35
C LYS A 133 -8.62 4.28 -10.22
N MET A 134 -7.89 3.18 -10.41
CA MET A 134 -6.91 2.67 -9.45
C MET A 134 -5.80 3.68 -9.20
N GLN A 135 -5.25 4.30 -10.26
CA GLN A 135 -4.26 5.37 -10.12
C GLN A 135 -4.83 6.57 -9.36
N PHE A 136 -6.04 7.02 -9.69
CA PHE A 136 -6.69 8.12 -8.98
C PHE A 136 -6.86 7.80 -7.49
N ASN A 137 -7.36 6.61 -7.17
CA ASN A 137 -7.51 6.14 -5.79
C ASN A 137 -6.17 6.10 -5.03
N TYR A 138 -5.07 5.73 -5.69
CA TYR A 138 -3.73 5.80 -5.10
C TYR A 138 -3.37 7.23 -4.68
N HIS A 139 -3.58 8.21 -5.57
CA HIS A 139 -3.28 9.61 -5.28
C HIS A 139 -4.20 10.22 -4.23
N ILE A 140 -5.49 9.85 -4.21
CA ILE A 140 -6.42 10.24 -3.14
C ILE A 140 -5.96 9.68 -1.80
N GLY A 141 -5.54 8.42 -1.74
CA GLY A 141 -4.98 7.82 -0.53
C GLY A 141 -3.77 8.60 -0.01
N MET A 142 -2.86 9.01 -0.89
CA MET A 142 -1.72 9.86 -0.52
C MET A 142 -2.15 11.25 -0.04
N ALA A 143 -3.11 11.90 -0.73
CA ALA A 143 -3.62 13.21 -0.35
C ALA A 143 -4.29 13.18 1.03
N LEU A 144 -5.07 12.13 1.33
CA LEU A 144 -5.63 11.88 2.67
C LEU A 144 -4.52 11.69 3.71
N GLY A 145 -3.46 10.97 3.35
CA GLY A 145 -2.28 10.81 4.19
C GLY A 145 -1.60 12.14 4.53
N LEU A 146 -1.44 13.03 3.54
CA LEU A 146 -0.89 14.37 3.74
C LEU A 146 -1.80 15.24 4.61
N GLY A 147 -3.12 15.18 4.41
CA GLY A 147 -4.09 15.85 5.27
C GLY A 147 -3.99 15.40 6.73
N ALA A 148 -3.80 14.10 6.96
CA ALA A 148 -3.61 13.56 8.30
C ALA A 148 -2.31 14.04 8.97
N ILE A 149 -1.22 14.25 8.21
CA ILE A 149 -0.01 14.88 8.76
C ILE A 149 -0.35 16.27 9.32
N ILE A 150 -1.06 17.10 8.55
CA ILE A 150 -1.39 18.48 8.95
C ILE A 150 -2.16 18.46 10.27
N SER A 151 -3.19 17.62 10.37
CA SER A 151 -3.95 17.44 11.62
C SER A 151 -3.08 16.94 12.78
N PHE A 152 -2.20 15.98 12.53
CA PHE A 152 -1.29 15.44 13.56
C PHE A 152 -0.28 16.48 14.05
N THR A 153 0.22 17.34 13.15
CA THR A 153 1.13 18.43 13.52
C THR A 153 0.51 19.51 14.36
N HIS A 154 -0.79 19.77 14.21
CA HIS A 154 -1.51 20.73 15.04
C HIS A 154 -1.93 20.16 16.41
N SER A 155 -1.91 18.83 16.59
CA SER A 155 -2.44 18.16 17.78
C SER A 155 -1.37 17.52 18.68
N VAL A 156 -0.21 17.15 18.14
CA VAL A 156 0.82 16.37 18.86
C VAL A 156 2.19 17.09 18.93
N CYS A 157 2.38 18.20 18.19
CA CYS A 157 3.61 19.00 18.22
C CYS A 157 3.32 20.47 18.52
#